data_AF-A0A950A372-F1
#
_entry.id   AF-A0A950A372-F1
#
_cell.length_a   1.000
_cell.length_b   1.000
_cell.length_c   1.000
_cell.angle_alpha   90.00
_cell.angle_beta   90.00
_cell.angle_gamma   90.00
#
_symmetry.space_group_name_H-M   'P 1'
#
loop_
_entity.id
_entity.type
_entity.pdbx_description
1 polymer ?
#
loop_
_entity_poly.entity_id
_entity_poly.type
_entity_poly.pdbx_seq_one_letter_code
_entity_poly.pdbx_strand_id
1 'polypeptide(L)'
;MSLLEEELQAEAEESGGAAATSPAALTAFRRGASGVVVPIITTVIAFIAGGLVVLATGHDPLTTYQSIFNGTGLNWLFPWVSGSERATAASNLQQTLLQATPLILAGLAVAFAFRAGMFNIGGQGQYTLGTIFAVWVGSSF
;
A
#
# COMPACT_ATOMS: atom_id res chain seq x y z
N MET A 1 -27.26 -34.18 47.45
CA MET A 1 -26.82 -32.77 47.49
C MET A 1 -25.36 -32.63 47.07
N SER A 2 -24.50 -33.63 47.30
CA SER A 2 -23.09 -33.66 46.82
C SER A 2 -22.93 -33.76 45.30
N LEU A 3 -23.81 -34.49 44.59
CA LEU A 3 -23.67 -34.67 43.13
C LEU A 3 -23.96 -33.39 42.33
N LEU A 4 -24.79 -32.49 42.85
CA LEU A 4 -25.04 -31.18 42.22
C LEU A 4 -23.88 -30.20 42.47
N GLU A 5 -23.14 -30.37 43.56
CA GLU A 5 -21.93 -29.59 43.82
C GLU A 5 -20.76 -30.10 42.98
N GLU A 6 -20.65 -31.41 42.75
CA GLU A 6 -19.66 -31.98 41.82
C GLU A 6 -19.97 -31.58 40.36
N GLU A 7 -21.23 -31.58 39.93
CA GLU A 7 -21.59 -31.13 38.58
C GLU A 7 -21.42 -29.61 38.41
N LEU A 8 -21.75 -28.79 39.43
CA LEU A 8 -21.45 -27.35 39.38
C LEU A 8 -19.94 -27.06 39.40
N GLN A 9 -19.15 -27.86 40.11
CA GLN A 9 -17.69 -27.73 40.11
C GLN A 9 -17.10 -28.16 38.76
N ALA A 10 -17.63 -29.21 38.14
CA ALA A 10 -17.25 -29.64 36.80
C ALA A 10 -17.60 -28.59 35.72
N GLU A 11 -18.79 -27.98 35.79
CA GLU A 11 -19.19 -26.89 34.89
C GLU A 11 -18.37 -25.59 35.12
N ALA A 12 -17.99 -25.30 36.37
CA ALA A 12 -17.16 -24.14 36.71
C ALA A 12 -15.71 -24.29 36.24
N GLU A 13 -15.18 -25.51 36.23
CA GLU A 13 -13.82 -25.82 35.76
C GLU A 13 -13.75 -25.86 34.21
N GLU A 14 -14.81 -26.35 33.55
CA GLU A 14 -14.91 -26.35 32.07
C GLU A 14 -15.06 -24.93 31.49
N SER A 15 -15.77 -24.04 32.19
CA SER A 15 -15.91 -22.61 31.86
C SER A 15 -14.61 -21.82 32.01
N GLY A 16 -13.74 -22.20 32.97
CA GLY A 16 -12.48 -21.51 33.28
C GLY A 16 -11.33 -21.78 32.30
N GLY A 17 -11.39 -22.85 31.50
CA GLY A 17 -10.30 -23.29 30.63
C GLY A 17 -10.35 -22.76 29.18
N ALA A 18 -11.50 -22.29 28.70
CA ALA A 18 -11.68 -21.96 27.28
C ALA A 18 -11.11 -20.58 26.85
N ALA A 19 -10.66 -19.75 27.79
CA ALA A 19 -10.32 -18.36 27.52
C ALA A 19 -8.83 -18.07 27.22
N ALA A 20 -7.91 -19.03 27.40
CA ALA A 20 -6.47 -18.73 27.41
C ALA A 20 -5.72 -18.92 26.07
N THR A 21 -6.27 -19.62 25.06
CA THR A 21 -5.66 -19.69 23.72
C THR A 21 -6.72 -19.84 22.64
N SER A 22 -7.49 -18.78 22.40
CA SER A 22 -8.46 -18.79 21.31
C SER A 22 -7.75 -18.83 19.95
N PRO A 23 -7.97 -19.85 19.10
CA PRO A 23 -7.49 -19.87 17.71
C PRO A 23 -7.97 -18.64 16.93
N ALA A 24 -9.07 -18.01 17.37
CA ALA A 24 -9.63 -16.79 16.80
C ALA A 24 -8.73 -15.56 17.02
N ALA A 25 -8.03 -15.46 18.16
CA ALA A 25 -7.11 -14.35 18.43
C ALA A 25 -5.81 -14.48 17.62
N LEU A 26 -5.28 -15.71 17.50
CA LEU A 26 -4.11 -16.01 16.66
C LEU A 26 -4.41 -15.84 15.16
N THR A 27 -5.62 -16.20 14.71
CA THR A 27 -6.04 -15.96 13.32
C THR A 27 -6.36 -14.50 13.05
N ALA A 28 -6.95 -13.76 14.00
CA ALA A 28 -7.15 -12.31 13.88
C ALA A 28 -5.81 -11.55 13.82
N PHE A 29 -4.82 -11.95 14.64
CA PHE A 29 -3.47 -11.38 14.61
C PHE A 29 -2.72 -11.75 13.31
N ARG A 30 -2.80 -13.00 12.82
CA ARG A 30 -2.29 -13.39 11.49
C ARG A 30 -2.96 -12.61 10.35
N ARG A 31 -4.24 -12.25 10.51
CA ARG A 31 -5.03 -11.47 9.53
C ARG A 31 -4.76 -9.96 9.60
N GLY A 32 -4.24 -9.46 10.72
CA GLY A 32 -3.75 -8.08 10.89
C GLY A 32 -2.29 -7.90 10.48
N ALA A 33 -1.42 -8.84 10.86
CA ALA A 33 -0.02 -8.88 10.44
C ALA A 33 0.11 -9.04 8.91
N SER A 34 -0.85 -9.72 8.25
CA SER A 34 -0.93 -9.77 6.79
C SER A 34 -1.24 -8.41 6.13
N GLY A 35 -1.74 -7.41 6.86
CA GLY A 35 -2.14 -6.13 6.26
C GLY A 35 -0.99 -5.31 5.67
N VAL A 36 0.22 -5.43 6.25
CA VAL A 36 1.43 -4.70 5.81
C VAL A 36 2.49 -5.65 5.28
N VAL A 37 2.60 -6.85 5.86
CA VAL A 37 3.59 -7.84 5.42
C VAL A 37 3.33 -8.31 4.00
N VAL A 38 2.06 -8.53 3.62
CA VAL A 38 1.70 -8.93 2.25
C VAL A 38 2.12 -7.87 1.23
N PRO A 39 1.73 -6.58 1.33
CA PRO A 39 2.13 -5.57 0.34
C PRO A 39 3.65 -5.36 0.29
N ILE A 40 4.36 -5.47 1.41
CA ILE A 40 5.82 -5.38 1.41
C ILE A 40 6.43 -6.55 0.63
N ILE A 41 6.05 -7.80 0.94
CA ILE A 41 6.57 -8.98 0.25
C ILE A 41 6.25 -8.91 -1.25
N THR A 42 5.02 -8.56 -1.63
CA THR A 42 4.65 -8.43 -3.05
C THR A 42 5.43 -7.32 -3.74
N THR A 43 5.72 -6.22 -3.05
CA THR A 43 6.55 -5.13 -3.60
C THR A 43 7.95 -5.61 -3.86
N VAL A 44 8.59 -6.32 -2.91
CA VAL A 44 9.93 -6.88 -3.10
C VAL A 44 9.96 -7.86 -4.27
N ILE A 45 8.99 -8.76 -4.37
CA ILE A 45 8.89 -9.70 -5.49
C ILE A 45 8.72 -8.96 -6.82
N ALA A 46 7.89 -7.91 -6.86
CA ALA A 46 7.68 -7.11 -8.06
C ALA A 46 8.97 -6.39 -8.51
N PHE A 47 9.76 -5.87 -7.57
CA PHE A 47 11.08 -5.31 -7.88
C PHE A 47 12.04 -6.38 -8.41
N ILE A 48 12.08 -7.58 -7.82
CA ILE A 48 12.92 -8.67 -8.35
C ILE A 48 12.50 -9.03 -9.79
N ALA A 49 11.20 -9.20 -10.02
CA ALA A 49 10.67 -9.50 -11.36
C ALA A 49 10.98 -8.39 -12.37
N GLY A 50 10.79 -7.13 -11.99
CA GLY A 50 11.18 -5.98 -12.83
C GLY A 50 12.68 -5.96 -13.11
N GLY A 51 13.50 -6.36 -12.15
CA GLY A 51 14.96 -6.40 -12.30
C GLY A 51 15.39 -7.49 -13.27
N LEU A 52 14.72 -8.64 -13.25
CA LEU A 52 14.92 -9.70 -14.25
C LEU A 52 14.57 -9.21 -15.66
N VAL A 53 13.53 -8.40 -15.81
CA VAL A 53 13.18 -7.79 -17.10
C VAL A 53 14.27 -6.83 -17.57
N VAL A 54 14.82 -6.03 -16.67
CA VAL A 54 15.94 -5.11 -16.99
C VAL A 54 17.22 -5.88 -17.36
N LEU A 55 17.50 -7.00 -16.69
CA LEU A 55 18.59 -7.90 -17.08
C LEU A 55 18.37 -8.48 -18.48
N ALA A 56 17.13 -8.88 -18.78
CA ALA A 56 16.78 -9.45 -20.08
C ALA A 56 16.95 -8.42 -21.23
N THR A 57 16.82 -7.12 -20.96
CA THR A 57 17.12 -6.05 -21.94
C THR A 57 18.60 -5.67 -21.98
N GLY A 58 19.48 -6.41 -21.30
CA GLY A 58 20.94 -6.22 -21.34
C GLY A 58 21.45 -5.07 -20.47
N HIS A 59 20.62 -4.53 -19.57
CA HIS A 59 21.02 -3.44 -18.68
C HIS A 59 21.18 -3.97 -17.24
N ASP A 60 22.02 -3.30 -16.45
CA ASP A 60 22.18 -3.62 -15.04
C ASP A 60 20.97 -3.08 -14.23
N PRO A 61 20.22 -3.93 -13.49
CA PRO A 61 19.04 -3.51 -12.73
C PRO A 61 19.36 -2.52 -11.64
N LEU A 62 20.50 -2.67 -10.98
CA LEU A 62 20.87 -1.84 -9.85
C LEU A 62 21.12 -0.41 -10.33
N THR A 63 21.84 -0.25 -11.45
CA THR A 63 22.06 1.08 -12.06
C THR A 63 20.77 1.67 -12.62
N THR A 64 19.88 0.84 -13.16
CA THR A 64 18.57 1.26 -13.66
C THR A 64 17.68 1.77 -12.52
N TYR A 65 17.62 1.07 -11.39
CA TYR A 65 16.89 1.52 -10.22
C TYR A 65 17.47 2.79 -9.60
N GLN A 66 18.80 2.91 -9.55
CA GLN A 66 19.45 4.16 -9.15
C GLN A 66 19.07 5.31 -10.09
N SER A 67 19.02 5.07 -11.39
CA SER A 67 18.65 6.09 -12.37
C SER A 67 17.19 6.51 -12.23
N ILE A 68 16.27 5.57 -12.00
CA ILE A 68 14.86 5.86 -11.72
C ILE A 68 14.74 6.68 -10.43
N PHE A 69 15.41 6.25 -9.35
CA PHE A 69 15.40 6.96 -8.07
C PHE A 69 15.91 8.40 -8.23
N ASN A 70 17.03 8.58 -8.94
CA ASN A 70 17.58 9.90 -9.21
C ASN A 70 16.66 10.76 -10.10
N GLY A 71 15.95 10.12 -11.03
CA GLY A 71 14.97 10.76 -11.92
C GLY A 71 13.69 11.22 -11.22
N THR A 72 13.27 10.59 -10.12
CA THR A 72 12.05 10.97 -9.38
C THR A 72 12.14 12.32 -8.67
N GLY A 73 13.35 12.87 -8.48
CA GLY A 73 13.56 14.11 -7.74
C GLY A 73 13.51 13.96 -6.22
N LEU A 74 13.36 12.74 -5.68
CA LEU A 74 13.43 12.45 -4.24
C LEU A 74 14.73 12.95 -3.59
N ASN A 75 15.80 13.05 -4.36
CA ASN A 75 17.08 13.61 -3.92
C ASN A 75 16.96 15.03 -3.34
N TRP A 76 15.93 15.79 -3.72
CA TRP A 76 15.67 17.13 -3.18
C TRP A 76 15.45 17.15 -1.67
N LEU A 77 14.93 16.05 -1.09
CA LEU A 77 14.71 15.91 0.35
C LEU A 77 16.02 15.88 1.14
N PHE A 78 17.15 15.60 0.48
CA PHE A 78 18.42 15.49 1.13
C PHE A 78 19.13 16.86 1.24
N PRO A 79 19.57 17.25 2.45
CA PRO A 79 20.17 18.56 2.68
C PRO A 79 21.56 18.73 2.03
N TRP A 80 22.23 17.65 1.65
CA TRP A 80 23.53 17.68 0.96
C TRP A 80 23.43 17.96 -0.55
N VAL A 81 22.23 17.98 -1.14
CA VAL A 81 22.01 18.34 -2.55
C VAL A 81 21.86 19.86 -2.66
N SER A 82 22.76 20.51 -3.40
CA SER A 82 22.85 21.97 -3.51
C SER A 82 23.10 22.44 -4.95
N GLY A 83 22.97 23.74 -5.21
CA GLY A 83 23.21 24.33 -6.53
C GLY A 83 22.19 23.92 -7.59
N SER A 84 22.65 23.76 -8.84
CA SER A 84 21.82 23.42 -9.99
C SER A 84 21.12 22.06 -9.85
N GLU A 85 21.76 21.09 -9.20
CA GLU A 85 21.19 19.76 -8.96
C GLU A 85 19.95 19.83 -8.07
N ARG A 86 19.92 20.76 -7.09
CA ARG A 86 18.75 20.97 -6.23
C ARG A 86 17.57 21.54 -7.02
N ALA A 87 17.83 22.43 -7.97
CA ALA A 87 16.80 22.98 -8.83
C ALA A 87 16.19 21.89 -9.74
N THR A 88 17.03 21.05 -10.35
CA THR A 88 16.57 19.91 -11.17
C THR A 88 15.83 18.87 -10.34
N ALA A 89 16.32 18.56 -9.13
CA ALA A 89 15.62 17.64 -8.22
C ALA A 89 14.25 18.19 -7.81
N ALA A 90 14.13 19.51 -7.60
CA ALA A 90 12.85 20.15 -7.29
C ALA A 90 11.84 20.03 -8.45
N SER A 91 12.26 20.30 -9.69
CA SER A 91 11.38 20.16 -10.86
C SER A 91 10.95 18.71 -11.10
N ASN A 92 11.86 17.75 -10.92
CA ASN A 92 11.56 16.33 -11.06
C ASN A 92 10.58 15.85 -9.96
N LEU A 93 10.76 16.34 -8.74
CA LEU A 93 9.86 16.03 -7.63
C LEU A 93 8.47 16.62 -7.87
N GLN A 94 8.39 17.86 -8.36
CA GLN A 94 7.12 18.49 -8.73
C GLN A 94 6.37 17.65 -9.77
N GLN A 95 7.04 17.19 -10.82
CA GLN A 95 6.43 16.36 -11.85
C GLN A 95 5.96 15.01 -11.29
N THR A 96 6.77 14.39 -10.43
CA THR A 96 6.39 13.14 -9.76
C THR A 96 5.15 13.34 -8.89
N LEU A 97 5.08 14.43 -8.11
CA LEU A 97 3.91 14.73 -7.27
C LEU A 97 2.66 15.04 -8.07
N LEU A 98 2.78 15.73 -9.20
CA LEU A 98 1.65 16.01 -10.11
C LEU A 98 0.98 14.71 -10.60
N GLN A 99 1.76 13.66 -10.83
CA GLN A 99 1.24 12.35 -11.26
C GLN A 99 0.85 11.45 -10.09
N ALA A 100 1.65 11.40 -9.02
CA ALA A 100 1.44 10.50 -7.89
C ALA A 100 0.22 10.90 -7.05
N THR A 101 -0.01 12.20 -6.85
CA THR A 101 -1.11 12.70 -6.02
C THR A 101 -2.48 12.17 -6.47
N PRO A 102 -2.90 12.34 -7.74
CA PRO A 102 -4.21 11.84 -8.15
C PRO A 102 -4.29 10.30 -8.15
N LEU A 103 -3.18 9.58 -8.40
CA LEU A 103 -3.14 8.11 -8.32
C LEU A 103 -3.33 7.61 -6.89
N ILE A 104 -2.71 8.27 -5.91
CA ILE A 104 -2.89 7.95 -4.49
C ILE A 104 -4.34 8.21 -4.07
N LEU A 105 -4.91 9.36 -4.43
CA LEU A 105 -6.30 9.69 -4.13
C LEU A 105 -7.28 8.70 -4.78
N ALA A 106 -7.02 8.28 -6.03
CA ALA A 106 -7.81 7.25 -6.70
C ALA A 106 -7.70 5.90 -5.98
N GLY A 107 -6.50 5.48 -5.58
CA GLY A 107 -6.29 4.26 -4.80
C GLY A 107 -7.02 4.28 -3.45
N LEU A 108 -7.00 5.42 -2.76
CA LEU A 108 -7.73 5.62 -1.50
C LEU A 108 -9.25 5.55 -1.71
N ALA A 109 -9.78 6.15 -2.79
CA ALA A 109 -11.20 6.09 -3.14
C ALA A 109 -11.66 4.65 -3.43
N VAL A 110 -10.84 3.86 -4.13
CA VAL A 110 -11.12 2.44 -4.41
C VAL A 110 -11.06 1.61 -3.13
N ALA A 111 -10.05 1.82 -2.28
CA ALA A 111 -9.94 1.15 -0.99
C ALA A 111 -11.15 1.44 -0.09
N PHE A 112 -11.64 2.69 -0.10
CA PHE A 112 -12.87 3.08 0.59
C PHE A 112 -14.10 2.35 0.04
N ALA A 113 -14.26 2.27 -1.29
CA ALA A 113 -15.38 1.56 -1.92
C ALA A 113 -15.40 0.07 -1.56
N PHE A 114 -14.24 -0.60 -1.57
CA PHE A 114 -14.15 -2.00 -1.16
C PHE A 114 -14.49 -2.21 0.31
N ARG A 115 -14.14 -1.25 1.19
CA ARG A 115 -14.55 -1.30 2.60
C ARG A 115 -16.07 -1.13 2.78
N ALA A 116 -16.74 -0.41 1.89
CA ALA A 116 -18.19 -0.28 1.86
C ALA A 116 -18.90 -1.48 1.19
N GLY A 117 -18.16 -2.50 0.74
CA GLY A 117 -18.72 -3.68 0.06
C GLY A 117 -19.17 -3.41 -1.37
N MET A 118 -18.83 -2.25 -1.94
CA MET A 118 -19.17 -1.89 -3.32
C MET A 118 -17.99 -2.20 -4.24
N PHE A 119 -18.24 -3.00 -5.28
CA PHE A 119 -17.25 -3.26 -6.32
C PHE A 119 -17.08 -2.02 -7.21
N ASN A 120 -15.88 -1.43 -7.21
CA ASN A 120 -15.52 -0.36 -8.13
C ASN A 120 -14.72 -0.94 -9.31
N ILE A 121 -15.39 -1.24 -10.43
CA ILE A 121 -14.77 -1.71 -11.68
C ILE A 121 -14.28 -0.53 -12.55
N GLY A 122 -14.84 0.67 -12.34
CA GLY A 122 -14.70 1.83 -13.24
C GLY A 122 -13.66 2.87 -12.82
N GLY A 123 -12.81 2.60 -11.84
CA GLY A 123 -11.87 3.60 -11.30
C GLY A 123 -10.94 4.24 -12.34
N GLN A 124 -10.48 3.47 -13.33
CA GLN A 124 -9.70 4.02 -14.45
C GLN A 124 -10.51 5.01 -15.29
N GLY A 125 -11.78 4.70 -15.58
CA GLY A 125 -12.67 5.61 -16.29
C GLY A 125 -12.99 6.88 -15.51
N GLN A 126 -13.14 6.77 -14.18
CA GLN A 126 -13.34 7.93 -13.30
C GLN A 126 -12.13 8.87 -13.32
N TYR A 127 -10.91 8.31 -13.27
CA TYR A 127 -9.68 9.08 -13.40
C TYR A 127 -9.57 9.76 -14.78
N THR A 128 -9.80 9.03 -15.87
CA THR A 128 -9.72 9.58 -17.24
C THR A 128 -10.76 10.69 -17.47
N LEU A 129 -12.02 10.46 -17.12
CA LEU A 129 -13.08 11.46 -17.27
C LEU A 129 -12.84 12.68 -16.38
N GLY A 130 -12.38 12.46 -15.14
CA GLY A 130 -12.00 13.55 -14.24
C GLY A 130 -10.88 14.42 -14.81
N THR A 131 -9.87 13.80 -15.43
CA THR A 131 -8.76 14.52 -16.07
C THR A 131 -9.24 15.32 -17.29
N ILE A 132 -10.08 14.72 -18.15
CA ILE A 132 -10.66 15.42 -19.31
C ILE A 132 -11.48 16.64 -18.86
N PHE A 133 -12.33 16.46 -17.86
CA PHE A 133 -13.17 17.54 -17.35
C PHE A 133 -12.33 18.65 -16.70
N ALA A 134 -11.31 18.29 -15.92
CA ALA A 134 -10.40 19.27 -15.32
C ALA A 134 -9.67 20.12 -16.38
N VAL A 135 -9.17 19.50 -17.45
CA VAL A 135 -8.54 20.22 -18.57
C VAL A 135 -9.55 21.07 -19.31
N TRP A 136 -10.76 20.56 -19.56
CA TRP A 136 -11.80 21.32 -20.25
C TRP A 136 -12.19 22.58 -19.47
N VAL A 137 -12.49 22.45 -18.17
CA VAL A 137 -12.79 23.61 -17.32
C VAL A 137 -11.59 24.55 -17.22
N GLY A 138 -10.37 24.02 -17.01
CA GLY A 138 -9.16 24.82 -16.85
C GLY A 138 -8.72 25.56 -18.12
N SER A 139 -9.11 25.10 -19.30
CA SER A 139 -8.79 25.74 -20.59
C SER A 139 -9.93 26.63 -21.14
N SER A 140 -11.11 26.59 -20.52
CA SER A 140 -12.26 27.41 -20.92
C SER A 140 -12.22 28.84 -20.37
N PHE A 141 -11.16 29.21 -19.64
CA PHE A 141 -10.89 30.54 -19.07
C PHE A 141 -9.43 30.94 -19.36
#